data_AF-A0A2D8P3D8-F1
#
_entry.id   AF-A0A2D8P3D8-F1
#
_cell.length_a   1.000
_cell.length_b   1.000
_cell.length_c   1.000
_cell.angle_alpha   90.00
_cell.angle_beta   90.00
_cell.angle_gamma   90.00
#
_symmetry.space_group_name_H-M   'P 1'
#
loop_
_entity.id
_entity.type
_entity.pdbx_description
1 polymer ?
#
loop_
_entity_poly.entity_id
_entity_poly.type
_entity_poly.pdbx_seq_one_letter_code
_entity_poly.pdbx_strand_id
1 'polypeptide(L)'
;MAVSSAALLCKKLKGFAFENAYKHRSVLELELEGHKVIHSIMDMLWPAIVSRGDPRKEIKGHPGTPFEKYAYGRISENYRRVFESPNEDLPLGYRRCQLLADMISGMTDGFALSFERELRELRC
;
A
#
# COMPACT_ATOMS: atom_id res chain seq x y z
N MET A 1 22.53 11.11 -30.67
CA MET A 1 22.63 12.22 -29.69
C MET A 1 23.92 12.05 -28.90
N ALA A 2 24.76 13.07 -28.81
CA ALA A 2 26.01 13.02 -28.05
C ALA A 2 25.72 13.04 -26.54
N VAL A 3 26.29 12.09 -25.79
CA VAL A 3 26.13 12.00 -24.33
C VAL A 3 27.08 13.01 -23.68
N SER A 4 26.59 13.82 -22.74
CA SER A 4 27.44 14.78 -22.02
C SER A 4 28.43 14.06 -21.09
N SER A 5 29.56 14.69 -20.80
CA SER A 5 30.53 14.21 -19.82
C SER A 5 29.92 13.99 -18.43
N ALA A 6 28.99 14.87 -18.03
CA ALA A 6 28.24 14.74 -16.79
C ALA A 6 27.37 13.47 -16.76
N ALA A 7 26.69 13.13 -17.86
CA ALA A 7 25.89 11.91 -17.94
C ALA A 7 26.75 10.65 -17.82
N LEU A 8 27.97 10.65 -18.38
CA LEU A 8 28.93 9.56 -18.21
C LEU A 8 29.38 9.42 -16.75
N LEU A 9 29.68 10.53 -16.07
CA LEU A 9 30.05 10.54 -14.65
C LEU A 9 28.91 10.00 -13.78
N CYS A 10 27.68 10.49 -13.95
CA CYS A 10 26.52 9.99 -13.21
C CYS A 10 26.31 8.48 -13.42
N LYS A 11 26.49 7.98 -14.65
CA LYS A 11 26.39 6.55 -14.94
C LYS A 11 27.44 5.74 -14.17
N LYS A 12 28.68 6.22 -14.13
CA LYS A 12 29.77 5.55 -13.37
C LYS A 12 29.50 5.57 -11.86
N LEU A 13 29.04 6.70 -11.31
CA LEU A 13 28.69 6.82 -9.89
C LEU A 13 27.50 5.92 -9.51
N LYS A 14 26.46 5.82 -10.35
CA LYS A 14 25.35 4.89 -10.13
C LYS A 14 25.82 3.43 -10.13
N GLY A 15 26.72 3.07 -11.04
CA GLY A 15 27.33 1.73 -11.06
C GLY A 15 28.11 1.43 -9.78
N PHE A 16 28.95 2.38 -9.35
CA PHE A 16 29.68 2.26 -8.09
C PHE A 16 28.75 2.09 -6.87
N ALA A 17 27.71 2.93 -6.76
CA ALA A 17 26.74 2.85 -5.67
C ALA A 17 25.96 1.52 -5.69
N PHE A 18 25.61 1.01 -6.87
CA PHE A 18 24.95 -0.29 -7.00
C PHE A 18 25.83 -1.44 -6.49
N GLU A 19 27.10 -1.46 -6.87
CA GLU A 19 28.02 -2.52 -6.47
C GLU A 19 28.41 -2.47 -5.00
N ASN A 20 28.55 -1.27 -4.43
CA ASN A 20 29.17 -1.08 -3.11
C ASN A 20 28.17 -0.67 -2.00
N ALA A 21 26.99 -0.17 -2.35
CA ALA A 21 25.98 0.26 -1.38
C ALA A 21 24.68 -0.57 -1.50
N TYR A 22 24.02 -0.59 -2.65
CA TYR A 22 22.69 -1.24 -2.78
C TYR A 22 22.73 -2.76 -2.66
N LYS A 23 23.84 -3.40 -3.06
CA LYS A 23 24.04 -4.85 -2.86
C LYS A 23 24.44 -5.23 -1.43
N HIS A 24 24.62 -4.26 -0.53
CA HIS A 24 25.01 -4.58 0.83
C HIS A 24 23.89 -5.39 1.51
N ARG A 25 24.28 -6.44 2.24
CA ARG A 25 23.33 -7.39 2.85
C ARG A 25 22.25 -6.72 3.68
N SER A 26 22.61 -5.71 4.49
CA SER A 26 21.64 -5.00 5.33
C SER A 26 20.59 -4.23 4.52
N VAL A 27 20.93 -3.76 3.31
CA VAL A 27 19.98 -3.09 2.41
C VAL A 27 18.99 -4.12 1.86
N LEU A 28 19.50 -5.26 1.38
CA LEU A 28 18.66 -6.34 0.87
C LEU A 28 17.71 -6.91 1.95
N GLU A 29 18.20 -7.07 3.18
CA GLU A 29 17.38 -7.51 4.32
C GLU A 29 16.26 -6.51 4.61
N LEU A 30 16.57 -5.20 4.61
CA LEU A 30 15.57 -4.13 4.79
C LEU A 30 14.53 -4.11 3.67
N GLU A 31 14.96 -4.27 2.41
CA GLU A 31 14.06 -4.37 1.25
C GLU A 31 13.12 -5.58 1.35
N LEU A 32 13.64 -6.73 1.79
CA LEU A 32 12.83 -7.93 2.01
C LEU A 32 11.84 -7.77 3.17
N GLU A 33 12.23 -7.09 4.24
CA GLU A 33 11.33 -6.76 5.35
C GLU A 33 10.21 -5.84 4.88
N GLY A 34 10.56 -4.77 4.17
CA GLY A 34 9.59 -3.85 3.58
C GLY A 34 8.59 -4.58 2.66
N HIS A 35 9.09 -5.47 1.79
CA HIS A 35 8.25 -6.28 0.91
C HIS A 35 7.24 -7.13 1.70
N LYS A 36 7.68 -7.83 2.75
CA LYS A 36 6.80 -8.65 3.61
C LYS A 36 5.73 -7.81 4.30
N VAL A 37 6.11 -6.65 4.83
CA VAL A 37 5.20 -5.75 5.56
C VAL A 37 4.11 -5.24 4.63
N ILE A 38 4.47 -4.73 3.44
CA ILE A 38 3.49 -4.23 2.46
C ILE A 38 2.52 -5.33 2.05
N HIS A 39 3.02 -6.53 1.74
CA HIS A 39 2.17 -7.67 1.37
C HIS A 39 1.23 -8.09 2.51
N SER A 40 1.74 -8.16 3.75
CA SER A 40 0.93 -8.49 4.93
C SER A 40 -0.24 -7.51 5.12
N ILE A 41 0.03 -6.20 5.00
CA ILE A 41 -1.02 -5.18 5.08
C ILE A 41 -2.04 -5.36 3.95
N MET A 42 -1.58 -5.57 2.72
CA MET A 42 -2.46 -5.76 1.56
C MET A 42 -3.37 -6.98 1.74
N ASP A 43 -2.84 -8.10 2.23
CA ASP A 43 -3.59 -9.33 2.50
C ASP A 43 -4.64 -9.17 3.60
N MET A 44 -4.44 -8.23 4.53
CA MET A 44 -5.39 -7.90 5.60
C MET A 44 -6.45 -6.90 5.15
N LEU A 45 -6.06 -5.87 4.38
CA LEU A 45 -6.97 -4.83 3.92
C LEU A 45 -7.84 -5.27 2.74
N TRP A 46 -7.35 -6.16 1.87
CA TRP A 46 -8.08 -6.54 0.67
C TRP A 46 -9.44 -7.19 0.96
N PRO A 47 -9.56 -8.20 1.86
CA PRO A 47 -10.85 -8.76 2.24
C PRO A 47 -11.80 -7.72 2.84
N ALA A 48 -11.27 -6.77 3.62
CA ALA A 48 -12.02 -5.66 4.18
C ALA A 48 -12.60 -4.74 3.09
N ILE A 49 -11.80 -4.37 2.10
CA ILE A 49 -12.24 -3.55 0.96
C ILE A 49 -13.27 -4.29 0.10
N VAL A 50 -13.09 -5.59 -0.13
CA VAL A 50 -14.02 -6.41 -0.92
C VAL A 50 -15.35 -6.57 -0.20
N SER A 51 -15.32 -6.92 1.09
CA SER A 51 -16.51 -7.16 1.91
C SER A 51 -17.29 -5.88 2.19
N ARG A 52 -16.68 -4.68 2.12
CA ARG A 52 -17.42 -3.41 2.14
C ARG A 52 -18.53 -3.36 1.07
N GLY A 53 -18.35 -4.05 -0.06
CA GLY A 53 -19.33 -4.13 -1.13
C GLY A 53 -19.22 -2.99 -2.14
N ASP A 54 -20.34 -2.67 -2.79
CA ASP A 54 -20.47 -1.57 -3.74
C ASP A 54 -21.07 -0.34 -3.02
N PRO A 55 -20.32 0.76 -2.86
CA PRO A 55 -20.81 1.95 -2.18
C PRO A 55 -22.02 2.61 -2.86
N ARG A 56 -22.28 2.33 -4.14
CA ARG A 56 -23.45 2.83 -4.86
C ARG A 56 -24.74 2.10 -4.49
N LYS A 57 -24.65 0.94 -3.83
CA LYS A 57 -25.80 0.18 -3.35
C LYS A 57 -26.09 0.55 -1.90
N GLU A 58 -27.36 0.72 -1.55
CA GLU A 58 -27.75 0.93 -0.17
C GLU A 58 -27.40 -0.31 0.67
N ILE A 59 -26.27 -0.25 1.37
CA ILE A 59 -25.83 -1.27 2.32
C ILE A 59 -25.71 -0.60 3.69
N LYS A 60 -26.55 -1.03 4.64
CA LYS A 60 -26.46 -0.57 6.03
C LYS A 60 -25.20 -1.16 6.67
N GLY A 61 -24.19 -0.32 6.87
CA GLY A 61 -22.94 -0.69 7.52
C GLY A 61 -22.02 -1.56 6.65
N HIS A 62 -21.05 -2.20 7.29
CA HIS A 62 -20.07 -3.08 6.63
C HIS A 62 -20.41 -4.55 6.92
N PRO A 63 -20.69 -5.39 5.90
CA PRO A 63 -21.20 -6.75 6.11
C PRO A 63 -20.11 -7.80 6.41
N GLY A 64 -18.83 -7.45 6.27
CA GLY A 64 -17.69 -8.35 6.55
C GLY A 64 -17.56 -8.82 8.01
N THR A 65 -16.53 -9.62 8.29
CA THR A 65 -16.19 -10.11 9.64
C THR A 65 -15.83 -8.96 10.59
N PRO A 66 -15.83 -9.17 11.93
CA PRO A 66 -15.40 -8.13 12.87
C PRO A 66 -14.02 -7.54 12.55
N PHE A 67 -13.07 -8.39 12.16
CA PHE A 67 -11.75 -7.97 11.71
C PHE A 67 -11.81 -7.12 10.44
N GLU A 68 -12.57 -7.54 9.43
CA GLU A 68 -12.71 -6.79 8.18
C GLU A 68 -13.35 -5.42 8.40
N LYS A 69 -14.38 -5.32 9.26
CA LYS A 69 -14.98 -4.03 9.64
C LYS A 69 -13.97 -3.12 10.29
N TYR A 70 -13.18 -3.66 11.22
CA TYR A 70 -12.13 -2.93 11.91
C TYR A 70 -11.05 -2.46 10.91
N ALA A 71 -10.49 -3.38 10.14
CA ALA A 71 -9.45 -3.11 9.14
C ALA A 71 -9.90 -2.07 8.10
N TYR A 72 -11.14 -2.14 7.61
CA TYR A 72 -11.69 -1.11 6.72
C TYR A 72 -11.79 0.25 7.42
N GLY A 73 -12.26 0.28 8.67
CA GLY A 73 -12.34 1.51 9.47
C GLY A 73 -10.97 2.17 9.72
N ARG A 74 -9.90 1.37 9.66
CA ARG A 74 -8.51 1.83 9.79
C ARG A 74 -7.91 2.42 8.53
N ILE A 75 -8.57 2.26 7.38
CA ILE A 75 -8.21 2.99 6.16
C ILE A 75 -8.52 4.47 6.38
N SER A 76 -7.58 5.34 5.96
CA SER A 76 -7.73 6.80 6.03
C SER A 76 -9.09 7.24 5.50
N GLU A 77 -9.77 8.10 6.27
CA GLU A 77 -11.09 8.61 5.92
C GLU A 77 -11.08 9.33 4.56
N ASN A 78 -10.01 10.05 4.23
CA ASN A 78 -9.90 10.77 2.97
C ASN A 78 -9.98 9.81 1.77
N TYR A 79 -9.29 8.66 1.82
CA TYR A 79 -9.33 7.67 0.75
C TYR A 79 -10.68 6.94 0.72
N ARG A 80 -11.26 6.64 1.89
CA ARG A 80 -12.62 6.06 1.96
C ARG A 80 -13.66 6.99 1.35
N ARG A 81 -13.59 8.31 1.56
CA ARG A 81 -14.51 9.28 0.94
C ARG A 81 -14.45 9.25 -0.58
N VAL A 82 -13.25 9.10 -1.17
CA VAL A 82 -13.08 8.95 -2.62
C VAL A 82 -13.70 7.62 -3.10
N PHE A 83 -13.41 6.52 -2.40
CA PHE A 83 -13.98 5.20 -2.72
C PHE A 83 -15.51 5.14 -2.54
N GLU A 84 -16.07 5.86 -1.58
CA GLU A 84 -17.51 5.86 -1.27
C GLU A 84 -18.28 6.96 -2.00
N SER A 85 -17.60 7.83 -2.75
CA SER A 85 -18.25 8.87 -3.55
C SER A 85 -19.29 8.27 -4.51
N PRO A 86 -20.55 8.75 -4.51
CA PRO A 86 -21.59 8.23 -5.39
C PRO A 86 -21.41 8.66 -6.85
N ASN A 87 -20.67 9.75 -7.09
CA ASN A 87 -20.53 10.41 -8.39
C ASN A 87 -19.29 9.97 -9.19
N GLU A 88 -18.61 8.92 -8.74
CA GLU A 88 -17.45 8.40 -9.44
C GLU A 88 -17.91 7.34 -10.44
N ASP A 89 -17.55 7.46 -11.72
CA ASP A 89 -17.99 6.56 -12.80
C ASP A 89 -17.06 5.36 -13.02
N LEU A 90 -15.93 5.31 -12.32
CA LEU A 90 -14.95 4.24 -12.46
C LEU A 90 -15.51 2.86 -12.08
N PRO A 91 -15.06 1.77 -12.74
CA PRO A 91 -15.44 0.40 -12.38
C PRO A 91 -15.11 0.08 -10.92
N LEU A 92 -16.00 -0.65 -10.22
CA LEU A 92 -15.82 -0.98 -8.80
C LEU A 92 -14.48 -1.67 -8.51
N GLY A 93 -14.04 -2.59 -9.37
CA GLY A 93 -12.75 -3.26 -9.24
C GLY A 93 -11.57 -2.28 -9.25
N TYR A 94 -11.60 -1.29 -10.14
CA TYR A 94 -10.58 -0.24 -10.20
C TYR A 94 -10.57 0.58 -8.91
N ARG A 95 -11.75 1.03 -8.46
CA ARG A 95 -11.88 1.83 -7.23
C ARG A 95 -11.35 1.09 -5.99
N ARG A 96 -11.54 -0.23 -5.91
CA ARG A 96 -10.99 -1.07 -4.83
C ARG A 96 -9.46 -1.11 -4.87
N CYS A 97 -8.89 -1.34 -6.06
CA CYS A 97 -7.43 -1.33 -6.23
C CYS A 97 -6.85 0.05 -5.90
N GLN A 98 -7.51 1.12 -6.32
CA GLN A 98 -7.11 2.49 -6.00
C GLN A 98 -7.13 2.74 -4.50
N LEU A 99 -8.22 2.39 -3.79
CA LEU A 99 -8.30 2.55 -2.34
C LEU A 99 -7.14 1.85 -1.61
N LEU A 100 -6.81 0.62 -2.03
CA LEU A 100 -5.69 -0.12 -1.46
C LEU A 100 -4.35 0.57 -1.76
N ALA A 101 -4.13 0.97 -3.02
CA ALA A 101 -2.90 1.63 -3.44
C ALA A 101 -2.69 2.98 -2.74
N ASP A 102 -3.74 3.79 -2.61
CA ASP A 102 -3.71 5.08 -1.91
C ASP A 102 -3.38 4.89 -0.43
N MET A 103 -3.97 3.86 0.21
CA MET A 103 -3.67 3.54 1.61
C MET A 103 -2.22 3.12 1.80
N ILE A 104 -1.71 2.23 0.94
CA ILE A 104 -0.33 1.70 1.04
C ILE A 104 0.71 2.77 0.73
N SER A 105 0.56 3.49 -0.39
CA SER A 105 1.53 4.48 -0.84
C SER A 105 1.55 5.76 0.02
N GLY A 106 0.47 6.02 0.76
CA GLY A 106 0.38 7.13 1.71
C GLY A 106 1.09 6.90 3.05
N MET A 107 1.68 5.72 3.29
CA MET A 107 2.35 5.40 4.56
C MET A 107 3.82 5.83 4.56
N THR A 108 4.33 6.21 5.74
CA THR A 108 5.78 6.20 6.01
C THR A 108 6.21 4.82 6.49
N ASP A 109 7.48 4.47 6.35
CA ASP A 109 8.01 3.15 6.77
C ASP A 109 7.69 2.82 8.23
N GLY A 110 7.89 3.78 9.14
CA GLY A 110 7.57 3.59 10.57
C GLY A 110 6.08 3.39 10.84
N PHE A 111 5.21 4.06 10.07
CA PHE A 111 3.78 3.85 10.17
C PHE A 111 3.40 2.47 9.62
N ALA A 112 3.91 2.06 8.46
CA ALA A 112 3.63 0.75 7.87
C ALA A 112 3.97 -0.40 8.84
N LEU A 113 5.14 -0.34 9.49
CA LEU A 113 5.55 -1.35 10.49
C LEU A 113 4.60 -1.42 11.69
N SER A 114 4.21 -0.27 12.24
CA SER A 114 3.31 -0.24 13.41
C SER A 114 1.88 -0.64 13.05
N PHE A 115 1.41 -0.23 11.87
CA PHE A 115 0.10 -0.57 11.33
C PHE A 115 -0.03 -2.07 11.00
N GLU A 116 0.99 -2.66 10.37
CA GLU A 116 1.02 -4.10 10.08
C GLU A 116 0.96 -4.92 11.36
N ARG A 117 1.79 -4.56 12.36
CA ARG A 117 1.81 -5.26 13.65
C ARG A 117 0.45 -5.21 14.33
N GLU A 118 -0.16 -4.03 14.39
CA GLU A 118 -1.47 -3.84 15.02
C GLU A 118 -2.56 -4.67 14.33
N LEU A 119 -2.64 -4.62 13.00
CA LEU A 119 -3.63 -5.42 12.27
C LEU A 119 -3.38 -6.91 12.45
N ARG A 120 -2.12 -7.35 12.41
CA ARG A 120 -1.76 -8.77 12.57
C ARG A 120 -2.11 -9.30 13.95
N GLU A 121 -1.89 -8.53 15.02
CA GLU A 121 -2.23 -8.93 16.39
C GLU A 121 -3.74 -9.08 16.62
N LEU A 122 -4.55 -8.33 15.86
CA LEU A 122 -6.01 -8.37 15.94
C LEU A 122 -6.65 -9.33 14.94
N ARG A 123 -5.86 -9.92 14.05
CA ARG A 123 -6.32 -10.91 13.07
C ARG A 123 -6.42 -12.28 13.74
N CYS A 124 -7.63 -12.66 14.13
CA CYS A 124 -7.95 -14.00 14.65
C CYS A 124 -7.81 -15.09 13.58
#